data_AF-R7HG08-F1
#
_entry.id   AF-R7HG08-F1
#
_cell.length_a   1.000
_cell.length_b   1.000
_cell.length_c   1.000
_cell.angle_alpha   90.00
_cell.angle_beta   90.00
_cell.angle_gamma   90.00
#
_symmetry.space_group_name_H-M   'P 1'
#
loop_
_entity.id
_entity.type
_entity.pdbx_description
1 polymer ?
#
loop_
_entity_poly.entity_id
_entity_poly.type
_entity_poly.pdbx_seq_one_letter_code
_entity_poly.pdbx_strand_id
1 'polypeptide(L)' 'MTKVVVQNGNVDLALKKFKAKFARSGVPSELKKRKCYEKPGVKRRNEKKENIKNSRRRNHN' A
#
# COMPACT_ATOMS: atom_id res chain seq x y z
N MET A 1 -8.33 -4.09 -9.24
CA MET A 1 -7.84 -3.22 -10.33
C MET A 1 -8.12 -1.76 -10.00
N THR A 2 -7.11 -0.90 -9.95
CA THR A 2 -7.29 0.55 -9.70
C THR A 2 -7.64 1.28 -10.99
N LYS A 3 -8.94 1.51 -11.22
CA LYS A 3 -9.43 2.39 -12.31
C LYS A 3 -9.38 3.85 -11.89
N VAL A 4 -8.88 4.72 -12.76
CA VAL A 4 -8.94 6.18 -12.65
C VAL A 4 -9.56 6.72 -13.93
N VAL A 5 -10.62 7.53 -13.80
CA VAL A 5 -11.29 8.17 -14.93
C VAL A 5 -10.60 9.51 -15.17
N VAL A 6 -10.20 9.77 -16.41
CA VAL A 6 -9.66 11.07 -16.83
C VAL A 6 -10.86 11.97 -17.12
N GLN A 7 -10.95 13.09 -16.42
CA GLN A 7 -11.99 14.09 -16.65
C GLN A 7 -11.37 15.26 -17.43
N ASN A 8 -12.08 15.74 -18.46
CA ASN A 8 -11.73 16.95 -19.23
C ASN A 8 -10.34 16.94 -19.87
N GLY A 9 -9.80 15.76 -20.24
CA GLY A 9 -8.49 15.66 -20.88
C GLY A 9 -7.28 15.97 -19.98
N ASN A 10 -7.48 16.23 -18.68
CA ASN A 10 -6.39 16.56 -17.76
C ASN A 10 -5.67 15.30 -17.26
N VAL A 11 -4.66 14.87 -18.03
CA VAL A 11 -3.89 13.64 -17.82
C VAL A 11 -2.99 13.73 -16.58
N ASP A 12 -2.36 14.87 -16.32
CA ASP A 12 -1.44 15.03 -15.18
C ASP A 12 -2.14 14.84 -13.83
N LEU A 13 -3.34 15.41 -13.69
CA LEU A 13 -4.14 15.23 -12.49
C LEU A 13 -4.58 13.76 -12.33
N ALA A 14 -4.93 13.11 -13.44
CA ALA A 14 -5.29 11.70 -13.43
C ALA A 14 -4.10 10.82 -13.00
N LEU A 15 -2.88 11.10 -13.48
CA LEU A 15 -1.65 10.41 -13.09
C LEU A 15 -1.33 10.60 -11.60
N LYS A 16 -1.48 11.83 -11.08
CA LYS A 16 -1.28 12.10 -9.65
C LYS A 16 -2.27 11.33 -8.78
N LYS A 17 -3.56 11.31 -9.17
CA LYS A 17 -4.61 10.53 -8.49
C LYS A 17 -4.33 9.03 -8.59
N PHE A 18 -3.89 8.55 -9.75
CA PHE A 18 -3.50 7.15 -9.94
C PHE A 18 -2.35 6.75 -9.02
N LYS A 19 -1.28 7.55 -8.97
CA LYS A 19 -0.12 7.30 -8.10
C LYS A 19 -0.54 7.21 -6.62
N ALA A 20 -1.40 8.13 -6.18
CA ALA A 20 -1.91 8.11 -4.80
C ALA A 20 -2.79 6.87 -4.52
N LYS A 21 -3.69 6.52 -5.45
CA LYS A 21 -4.57 5.35 -5.33
C LYS A 21 -3.79 4.04 -5.40
N PHE A 22 -2.78 3.96 -6.25
CA PHE A 22 -1.87 2.82 -6.38
C PHE A 22 -1.04 2.62 -5.11
N ALA A 23 -0.46 3.68 -4.56
CA ALA A 23 0.25 3.61 -3.29
C ALA A 23 -0.67 3.15 -2.14
N ARG A 24 -1.90 3.67 -2.08
CA ARG A 24 -2.90 3.30 -1.05
C ARG A 24 -3.40 1.86 -1.19
N SER A 25 -3.42 1.33 -2.42
CA SER A 25 -3.85 -0.06 -2.68
C SER A 25 -2.90 -1.12 -2.12
N GLY A 26 -1.67 -0.74 -1.68
CA GLY A 26 -0.73 -1.67 -1.05
C GLY A 26 -0.05 -2.67 -1.99
N VAL A 27 -0.45 -2.72 -3.27
CA VAL A 27 0.14 -3.55 -4.33
C VAL A 27 1.68 -3.52 -4.36
N PRO A 28 2.36 -2.36 -4.36
CA PRO A 28 3.83 -2.34 -4.39
C PRO A 28 4.46 -2.96 -3.14
N SER A 29 3.80 -2.86 -1.98
CA SER A 29 4.25 -3.49 -0.73
C SER A 29 4.04 -5.00 -0.76
N GLU A 30 2.94 -5.47 -1.32
CA GLU A 30 2.70 -6.91 -1.51
C GLU A 30 3.69 -7.54 -2.47
N LEU A 31 3.97 -6.89 -3.60
CA LEU A 31 4.96 -7.37 -4.57
C LEU A 31 6.32 -7.58 -3.90
N LYS A 32 6.76 -6.63 -3.06
CA LYS A 32 8.02 -6.76 -2.30
C LYS A 32 7.99 -7.97 -1.35
N LYS A 33 6.89 -8.17 -0.63
CA LYS A 33 6.73 -9.32 0.31
C LYS A 33 6.71 -10.67 -0.40
N ARG A 34 6.25 -10.72 -1.65
CA ARG A 34 6.13 -11.96 -2.44
C ARG A 34 7.37 -12.29 -3.28
N LYS A 35 8.41 -11.44 -3.30
CA LYS A 35 9.65 -11.69 -4.05
C LYS A 35 10.39 -12.95 -3.60
N CYS A 36 10.32 -13.24 -2.29
CA CYS A 36 11.05 -14.34 -1.67
C CYS A 36 10.10 -15.13 -0.77
N TYR A 37 10.37 -16.41 -0.55
CA TYR A 37 9.64 -17.19 0.45
C TYR A 37 10.05 -16.75 1.87
N GLU A 38 9.07 -16.44 2.71
CA GLU A 38 9.25 -16.22 4.15
C GLU A 38 8.57 -17.34 4.93
N LYS A 39 9.29 -17.93 5.89
CA LYS A 39 8.73 -18.93 6.81
C LYS A 39 7.49 -18.33 7.53
N PRO A 40 6.41 -19.10 7.73
CA PRO A 40 5.17 -18.58 8.35
C PRO A 40 5.38 -17.93 9.72
N GLY A 41 6.35 -18.40 10.51
CA GLY A 41 6.69 -17.77 11.80
C GLY A 41 7.27 -16.36 11.67
N VAL A 42 8.10 -16.12 10.64
CA VAL A 42 8.68 -14.80 10.34
C VAL A 42 7.58 -13.86 9.85
N LYS A 43 6.71 -14.33 8.96
CA LYS A 43 5.56 -13.58 8.46
C LYS A 43 4.65 -13.08 9.59
N ARG A 44 4.25 -13.97 10.52
CA ARG A 44 3.41 -13.61 11.70
C ARG A 44 4.08 -12.56 12.60
N ARG A 45 5.40 -12.67 12.81
CA ARG A 45 6.16 -11.70 13.62
C ARG A 45 6.19 -10.33 12.95
N ASN A 46 6.38 -10.29 11.64
CA ASN A 46 6.39 -9.06 10.86
C ASN A 46 5.02 -8.39 10.84
N GLU A 47 3.94 -9.16 10.66
CA GLU A 47 2.56 -8.67 10.73
C GLU A 47 2.23 -8.04 12.10
N LYS A 48 2.61 -8.71 13.20
CA LYS A 48 2.42 -8.18 14.55
C LYS A 48 3.16 -6.85 14.75
N LYS A 49 4.40 -6.74 14.27
CA LYS A 49 5.20 -5.51 14.35
C LYS A 49 4.56 -4.36 13.56
N GLU A 50 4.10 -4.61 12.33
CA GLU A 50 3.45 -3.60 11.50
C GLU A 50 2.13 -3.12 12.11
N ASN A 51 1.34 -4.01 12.71
CA ASN A 51 0.11 -3.63 13.41
C ASN A 51 0.37 -2.73 14.62
N ILE A 52 1.40 -3.02 15.41
CA ILE A 52 1.80 -2.15 16.54
C ILE A 52 2.20 -0.76 16.03
N LYS A 53 2.99 -0.67 14.96
CA LYS A 53 3.37 0.61 14.34
C LYS A 53 2.14 1.38 13.86
N ASN A 54 1.20 0.72 13.19
CA ASN A 54 -0.03 1.34 12.70
C ASN A 54 -0.93 1.82 13.84
N SER A 55 -1.07 1.03 14.91
CA SER A 55 -1.83 1.42 16.10
C SER A 55 -1.23 2.65 16.77
N ARG A 56 0.10 2.70 16.93
CA ARG A 56 0.79 3.88 17.50
C ARG A 56 0.59 5.12 16.64
N ARG A 57 0.70 5.00 15.32
CA ARG A 57 0.44 6.10 14.38
C ARG A 57 -1.00 6.60 14.45
N ARG A 58 -1.96 5.70 14.66
CA ARG A 58 -3.38 6.05 14.76
C ARG A 58 -3.70 6.80 16.06
N ASN A 59 -3.08 6.40 17.17
CA ASN A 59 -3.34 6.98 18.49
C ASN A 59 -2.56 8.29 18.74
N HIS A 60 -1.56 8.60 17.93
CA HIS A 60 -0.80 9.84 18.00
C HIS A 60 -1.52 11.02 17.30
N ASN A 61 -2.50 10.72 16.43
CA ASN A 61 -3.36 11.72 15.81
C ASN A 61 -4.62 11.95 16.64
#